data_AF-A0A7Z9PV56-F1
#
_entry.id   AF-A0A7Z9PV56-F1
#
_cell.length_a   1.000
_cell.length_b   1.000
_cell.length_c   1.000
_cell.angle_alpha   90.00
_cell.angle_beta   90.00
_cell.angle_gamma   90.00
#
_symmetry.space_group_name_H-M   'P 1'
#
loop_
_entity.id
_entity.type
_entity.pdbx_description
1 polymer ?
#
loop_
_entity_poly.entity_id
_entity_poly.type
_entity_poly.pdbx_seq_one_letter_code
_entity_poly.pdbx_strand_id
1 'polypeptide(L)'
;MTTFCIGCTTELPSSALVCPNCRKLVHTERLKTLAQEAEGAEKDGDVETAITLWREAHSLLPPETSQAKSIGEKIAGLSKKLGKPTSPVPKSLAALGAFGLLIWKFKFLLVGLLSKGKLLIFGLSKVGTLKSMALFVAIAGSEWGWAFGLGLVVSIYIHEMGHVASLVRHGIPAEPPMFVPGLGAFVRLKQSPANKTEDAAIGLAGPVWGLAAAV
;
A
#
# COMPACT_ATOMS: atom_id res chain seq x y z
N MET A 1 -38.01 1.62 -27.04
CA MET A 1 -38.49 2.74 -27.89
C MET A 1 -37.98 2.47 -29.29
N THR A 2 -38.87 2.41 -30.28
CA THR A 2 -38.48 2.29 -31.69
C THR A 2 -38.07 3.67 -32.20
N THR A 3 -36.89 3.75 -32.83
CA THR A 3 -36.36 5.01 -33.38
C THR A 3 -36.55 5.00 -34.89
N PHE A 4 -37.05 6.07 -35.47
CA PHE A 4 -37.24 6.19 -36.91
C PHE A 4 -36.19 7.09 -37.55
N CYS A 5 -35.76 6.76 -38.77
CA CYS A 5 -34.83 7.59 -39.52
C CYS A 5 -35.50 8.90 -39.95
N ILE A 6 -34.91 10.05 -39.57
CA ILE A 6 -35.40 11.39 -39.93
C ILE A 6 -35.44 11.61 -41.45
N GLY A 7 -34.60 10.91 -42.22
CA GLY A 7 -34.49 11.11 -43.68
C GLY A 7 -35.40 10.25 -44.54
N CYS A 8 -35.81 9.07 -44.07
CA CYS A 8 -36.55 8.10 -44.89
C CYS A 8 -37.58 7.27 -44.12
N THR A 9 -37.83 7.61 -42.84
CA THR A 9 -38.85 7.00 -41.97
C THR A 9 -38.72 5.49 -41.73
N THR A 10 -37.62 4.86 -42.14
CA THR A 10 -37.35 3.45 -41.83
C THR A 10 -37.12 3.26 -40.32
N GLU A 11 -37.64 2.17 -39.76
CA GLU A 11 -37.37 1.75 -38.39
C GLU A 11 -35.88 1.39 -38.22
N LEU A 12 -35.29 1.89 -37.13
CA LEU A 12 -33.88 1.71 -36.81
C LEU A 12 -33.73 0.94 -35.49
N PRO A 13 -32.79 -0.01 -35.42
CA PRO A 13 -32.37 -0.58 -34.15
C PRO A 13 -31.70 0.48 -33.28
N SER A 14 -31.73 0.32 -31.95
CA SER A 14 -31.20 1.29 -31.00
C SER A 14 -29.69 1.54 -31.10
N SER A 15 -28.95 0.66 -31.77
CA SER A 15 -27.51 0.77 -32.03
C SER A 15 -27.16 1.28 -33.43
N ALA A 16 -28.16 1.70 -34.24
CA ALA A 16 -27.91 2.16 -35.60
C ALA A 16 -27.20 3.53 -35.60
N LEU A 17 -25.97 3.57 -36.13
CA LEU A 17 -25.22 4.82 -36.34
C LEU A 17 -25.54 5.45 -37.71
N VAL A 18 -25.83 4.60 -38.70
CA VAL A 18 -26.17 4.96 -40.08
C VAL A 18 -27.45 4.25 -40.47
N CYS A 19 -28.36 4.95 -41.13
CA CYS A 19 -29.56 4.34 -41.68
C CYS A 19 -29.19 3.39 -42.84
N PRO A 20 -29.57 2.09 -42.80
CA PRO A 20 -29.25 1.15 -43.88
C PRO A 20 -29.93 1.51 -45.20
N ASN A 21 -31.06 2.22 -45.16
CA ASN A 21 -31.84 2.56 -46.36
C ASN A 21 -31.30 3.83 -47.07
N CYS A 22 -31.16 4.95 -46.34
CA CYS A 22 -30.76 6.24 -46.94
C CYS A 22 -29.32 6.67 -46.63
N ARG A 23 -28.56 5.87 -45.87
CA ARG A 23 -27.16 6.12 -45.46
C ARG A 23 -26.92 7.43 -44.69
N LYS A 24 -27.96 8.10 -44.19
CA LYS A 24 -27.82 9.26 -43.31
C LYS A 24 -27.40 8.85 -41.90
N LEU A 25 -26.64 9.73 -41.25
CA LEU A 25 -26.27 9.60 -39.84
C LEU A 25 -27.50 9.78 -38.95
N VAL A 26 -27.69 8.85 -38.02
CA VAL A 26 -28.86 8.80 -37.14
C VAL A 26 -28.80 9.90 -36.08
N HIS A 27 -27.61 10.16 -35.53
CA HIS A 27 -27.40 11.07 -34.39
C HIS A 27 -26.88 12.46 -34.79
N THR A 28 -27.30 12.98 -35.94
CA THR A 28 -26.76 14.23 -36.51
C THR A 28 -26.88 15.44 -35.56
N GLU A 29 -28.04 15.64 -34.94
CA GLU A 29 -28.25 16.77 -34.03
C GLU A 29 -27.46 16.62 -32.72
N ARG A 30 -27.45 15.41 -32.13
CA ARG A 30 -26.65 15.15 -30.92
C ARG A 30 -25.16 15.34 -31.17
N LEU A 31 -24.65 14.92 -32.34
CA LEU A 31 -23.26 15.13 -32.74
C LEU A 31 -22.88 16.62 -32.83
N LYS A 32 -23.77 17.47 -33.36
CA LYS A 32 -23.53 18.92 -33.41
C LYS A 32 -23.48 19.53 -32.00
N THR A 33 -24.43 19.16 -31.14
CA THR A 33 -24.45 19.63 -29.75
C THR A 33 -23.19 19.22 -29.00
N LEU A 34 -22.79 17.95 -29.10
CA LEU A 34 -21.57 17.45 -28.46
C LEU A 34 -20.31 18.14 -28.98
N ALA A 35 -20.21 18.39 -30.29
CA ALA A 35 -19.08 19.12 -30.86
C ALA A 35 -19.01 20.56 -30.32
N GLN A 36 -20.15 21.27 -30.24
CA GLN A 36 -20.20 22.63 -29.70
C GLN A 36 -19.84 22.69 -28.21
N GLU A 37 -20.39 21.78 -27.40
CA GLU A 37 -20.09 21.69 -25.97
C GLU A 37 -18.61 21.34 -25.73
N ALA A 38 -18.06 20.41 -26.52
CA ALA A 38 -16.66 20.00 -26.40
C ALA A 38 -15.69 21.13 -26.80
N GLU A 39 -16.00 21.86 -27.87
CA GLU A 39 -15.24 23.05 -28.27
C GLU A 39 -15.35 24.19 -27.23
N GLY A 40 -16.49 24.33 -26.56
CA GLY A 40 -16.66 25.25 -25.44
C GLY A 40 -15.74 24.87 -24.27
N ALA A 41 -15.80 23.61 -23.83
CA ALA A 41 -14.95 23.10 -22.75
C ALA A 41 -13.45 23.23 -23.07
N GLU A 42 -13.04 23.01 -24.33
CA GLU A 42 -11.66 23.25 -24.77
C GLU A 42 -11.23 24.71 -24.63
N LYS A 43 -12.11 25.67 -24.98
CA LYS A 43 -11.82 27.11 -24.85
C LYS A 43 -11.74 27.54 -23.40
N ASP A 44 -12.55 26.94 -22.54
CA ASP A 44 -12.58 27.21 -21.10
C ASP A 44 -11.43 26.54 -20.34
N GLY A 45 -10.62 25.73 -21.02
CA GLY A 45 -9.49 25.00 -20.43
C GLY A 45 -9.87 23.74 -19.66
N ASP A 46 -11.15 23.35 -19.68
CA ASP A 46 -11.64 22.11 -19.09
C ASP A 46 -11.40 20.92 -20.04
N VAL A 47 -10.15 20.46 -20.05
CA VAL A 47 -9.68 19.38 -20.92
C VAL A 47 -10.36 18.04 -20.59
N GLU A 48 -10.74 17.80 -19.34
CA GLU A 48 -11.37 16.54 -18.90
C GLU A 48 -12.81 16.43 -19.44
N THR A 49 -13.59 17.50 -19.30
CA THR A 49 -14.94 17.59 -19.86
C THR A 49 -14.89 17.53 -21.39
N ALA A 50 -13.95 18.23 -22.02
CA ALA A 50 -13.76 18.17 -23.47
C ALA A 50 -13.48 16.73 -23.97
N ILE A 51 -12.56 15.99 -23.33
CA ILE A 51 -12.27 14.60 -23.70
C ILE A 51 -13.52 13.72 -23.58
N THR A 52 -14.30 13.90 -22.52
CA THR A 52 -15.51 13.12 -22.27
C THR A 52 -16.55 13.34 -23.39
N LEU A 53 -16.79 14.60 -23.74
CA LEU A 53 -17.73 14.97 -24.81
C LEU A 53 -17.26 14.47 -26.19
N TRP A 54 -15.96 14.56 -26.50
CA TRP A 54 -15.41 14.00 -27.73
C TRP A 54 -15.50 12.48 -27.80
N ARG A 55 -15.34 11.76 -26.68
CA ARG A 55 -15.53 10.30 -26.64
C ARG A 55 -16.97 9.89 -26.89
N GLU A 56 -17.93 10.64 -26.33
CA GLU A 56 -19.35 10.42 -26.61
C GLU A 56 -19.64 10.65 -28.10
N ALA A 57 -19.16 11.74 -28.68
CA ALA A 57 -19.31 12.03 -30.11
C ALA A 57 -18.69 10.93 -30.98
N HIS A 58 -17.50 10.43 -30.61
CA HIS A 58 -16.82 9.35 -31.32
C HIS A 58 -17.64 8.04 -31.29
N SER A 59 -18.35 7.75 -30.20
CA SER A 59 -19.20 6.54 -30.10
C SER A 59 -20.44 6.59 -31.00
N LEU A 60 -20.87 7.79 -31.40
CA LEU A 60 -22.02 8.02 -32.28
C LEU A 60 -21.64 8.10 -33.76
N LEU A 61 -20.36 7.90 -34.10
CA LEU A 61 -19.85 7.93 -35.47
C LEU A 61 -19.39 6.54 -35.94
N PRO A 62 -19.59 6.19 -37.22
CA PRO A 62 -19.00 4.98 -37.78
C PRO A 62 -17.47 5.09 -37.85
N PRO A 63 -16.73 4.02 -37.48
CA PRO A 63 -15.27 4.06 -37.33
C PRO A 63 -14.52 4.31 -38.64
N GLU A 64 -15.13 4.00 -39.78
CA GLU A 64 -14.52 4.17 -41.11
C GLU A 64 -14.55 5.62 -41.62
N THR A 65 -15.23 6.53 -40.92
CA THR A 65 -15.37 7.92 -41.36
C THR A 65 -14.11 8.75 -41.07
N SER A 66 -13.82 9.73 -41.94
CA SER A 66 -12.76 10.72 -41.69
C SER A 66 -13.03 11.52 -40.41
N GLN A 67 -14.30 11.76 -40.09
CA GLN A 67 -14.76 12.43 -38.87
C GLN A 67 -14.34 11.65 -37.62
N ALA A 68 -14.59 10.33 -37.58
CA ALA A 68 -14.16 9.48 -36.46
C ALA A 68 -12.64 9.51 -36.27
N LYS A 69 -11.86 9.43 -37.37
CA LYS A 69 -10.39 9.54 -37.31
C LYS A 69 -9.94 10.88 -36.73
N SER A 70 -10.50 11.99 -37.21
CA SER A 70 -10.14 13.33 -36.75
C SER A 70 -10.45 13.56 -35.26
N ILE A 71 -11.59 13.04 -34.78
CA ILE A 71 -11.96 13.11 -33.37
C ILE A 71 -11.05 12.21 -32.52
N GLY A 72 -10.70 11.02 -33.02
CA GLY A 72 -9.74 10.12 -32.36
C GLY A 72 -8.38 10.76 -32.14
N GLU A 73 -7.85 11.44 -33.16
CA GLU A 73 -6.60 12.22 -33.05
C GLU A 73 -6.72 13.38 -32.04
N LYS A 74 -7.87 14.06 -32.02
CA LYS A 74 -8.15 15.14 -31.07
C LYS A 74 -8.18 14.64 -29.63
N ILE A 75 -8.85 13.51 -29.36
CA ILE A 75 -8.87 12.85 -28.05
C ILE A 75 -7.45 12.46 -27.62
N ALA A 76 -6.64 11.91 -28.54
CA ALA A 76 -5.25 11.56 -28.24
C ALA A 76 -4.41 12.79 -27.89
N GLY A 77 -4.58 13.90 -28.62
CA GLY A 77 -3.91 15.17 -28.36
C GLY A 77 -4.30 15.79 -27.02
N LEU A 78 -5.60 15.84 -26.71
CA LEU A 78 -6.12 16.34 -25.43
C LEU A 78 -5.69 15.44 -24.26
N SER A 79 -5.74 14.11 -24.43
CA SER A 79 -5.27 13.16 -23.41
C SER A 79 -3.78 13.32 -23.11
N LYS A 80 -2.97 13.71 -24.10
CA LYS A 80 -1.56 14.04 -23.88
C LYS A 80 -1.39 15.33 -23.06
N LYS A 81 -2.26 16.33 -23.27
CA LYS A 81 -2.29 17.59 -22.49
C LYS A 81 -2.73 17.38 -21.04
N LEU A 82 -3.70 16.50 -20.81
CA LEU A 82 -4.16 16.14 -19.45
C LEU A 82 -3.06 15.41 -18.64
N GLY A 83 -2.02 14.90 -19.31
CA GLY A 83 -1.00 14.06 -18.70
C GLY A 83 -1.56 12.70 -18.30
N LYS A 84 -0.70 11.71 -18.05
CA LYS A 84 -1.13 10.55 -17.24
C LYS A 84 -1.64 11.10 -15.91
N PRO A 85 -2.61 10.45 -15.22
CA PRO A 85 -2.81 10.70 -13.79
C PRO A 85 -1.49 10.39 -13.08
N THR A 86 -0.65 11.40 -12.95
CA THR A 86 0.57 11.37 -12.17
C THR A 86 0.09 11.57 -10.74
N SER A 87 -0.39 10.49 -10.15
CA SER A 87 0.07 10.21 -8.80
C SER A 87 1.39 9.46 -8.99
N PRO A 88 2.56 10.15 -9.04
CA PRO A 88 3.74 9.46 -8.58
C PRO A 88 3.47 9.31 -7.09
N VAL A 89 2.94 8.17 -6.65
CA VAL A 89 3.10 7.83 -5.25
C VAL A 89 4.61 7.79 -5.09
N PRO A 90 5.25 8.77 -4.42
CA PRO A 90 6.69 8.76 -4.32
C PRO A 90 7.07 7.41 -3.72
N LYS A 91 8.17 6.81 -4.18
CA LYS A 91 8.58 5.47 -3.71
C LYS A 91 8.62 5.38 -2.17
N SER A 92 8.79 6.52 -1.49
CA SER A 92 8.62 6.68 -0.04
C SER A 92 7.19 6.43 0.47
N LEU A 93 6.14 6.95 -0.18
CA LEU A 93 4.75 6.66 0.19
C LEU A 93 4.32 5.24 -0.19
N ALA A 94 4.89 4.65 -1.26
CA ALA A 94 4.62 3.25 -1.60
C ALA A 94 5.23 2.31 -0.54
N ALA A 95 6.42 2.62 -0.05
CA ALA A 95 7.03 1.93 1.09
C ALA A 95 6.22 2.14 2.38
N LEU A 96 5.74 3.35 2.66
CA LEU A 96 4.87 3.62 3.80
C LEU A 96 3.52 2.88 3.70
N GLY A 97 2.97 2.72 2.51
CA GLY A 97 1.76 1.94 2.26
C GLY A 97 1.96 0.44 2.51
N ALA A 98 3.10 -0.12 2.11
CA ALA A 98 3.46 -1.50 2.40
C ALA A 98 3.68 -1.73 3.91
N PHE A 99 4.37 -0.80 4.60
CA PHE A 99 4.50 -0.82 6.05
C PHE A 99 3.14 -0.65 6.75
N GLY A 100 2.28 0.23 6.26
CA GLY A 100 0.92 0.42 6.78
C GLY A 100 0.03 -0.81 6.61
N LEU A 101 0.13 -1.51 5.48
CA LEU A 101 -0.55 -2.80 5.23
C LEU A 101 0.01 -3.92 6.10
N LEU A 102 1.32 -3.96 6.34
CA LEU A 102 1.95 -4.89 7.27
C LEU A 102 1.45 -4.62 8.70
N ILE A 103 1.51 -3.36 9.15
CA ILE A 103 1.00 -2.93 10.46
C ILE A 103 -0.50 -3.22 10.61
N TRP A 104 -1.29 -3.06 9.55
CA TRP A 104 -2.72 -3.41 9.57
C TRP A 104 -2.93 -4.93 9.62
N LYS A 105 -2.22 -5.71 8.80
CA LYS A 105 -2.31 -7.18 8.79
C LYS A 105 -1.92 -7.78 10.14
N PHE A 106 -0.95 -7.16 10.81
CA PHE A 106 -0.50 -7.55 12.15
C PHE A 106 -1.11 -6.68 13.27
N LYS A 107 -2.16 -5.89 13.03
CA LYS A 107 -2.65 -4.89 14.01
C LYS A 107 -3.06 -5.50 15.35
N PHE A 108 -3.63 -6.70 15.34
CA PHE A 108 -4.05 -7.38 16.56
C PHE A 108 -2.87 -8.04 17.29
N LEU A 109 -1.83 -8.45 16.55
CA LEU A 109 -0.59 -8.99 17.11
C LEU A 109 0.29 -7.86 17.69
N LEU A 110 0.45 -6.75 16.95
CA LEU A 110 1.09 -5.53 17.43
C LEU A 110 0.32 -4.95 18.61
N VAL A 111 -0.99 -4.78 18.57
CA VAL A 111 -1.76 -4.24 19.71
C VAL A 111 -1.77 -5.22 20.90
N GLY A 112 -1.80 -6.53 20.67
CA GLY A 112 -1.65 -7.55 21.72
C GLY A 112 -0.27 -7.50 22.39
N LEU A 113 0.80 -7.36 21.60
CA LEU A 113 2.19 -7.26 22.07
C LEU A 113 2.48 -5.87 22.69
N LEU A 114 1.93 -4.79 22.12
CA LEU A 114 2.01 -3.41 22.63
C LEU A 114 1.08 -3.12 23.80
N SER A 115 0.09 -3.98 24.11
CA SER A 115 -0.64 -3.89 25.38
C SER A 115 0.29 -4.12 26.58
N LYS A 116 1.44 -4.80 26.37
CA LYS A 116 2.61 -4.84 27.25
C LYS A 116 3.78 -3.98 26.77
N GLY A 117 3.53 -3.10 25.81
CA GLY A 117 4.51 -2.29 25.08
C GLY A 117 5.37 -1.41 25.98
N LYS A 118 4.90 -1.06 27.18
CA LYS A 118 5.72 -0.34 28.16
C LYS A 118 7.00 -1.12 28.54
N LEU A 119 6.98 -2.46 28.52
CA LEU A 119 8.16 -3.30 28.75
C LEU A 119 9.08 -3.37 27.52
N LEU A 120 8.52 -3.50 26.32
CA LEU A 120 9.30 -3.53 25.07
C LEU A 120 9.93 -2.17 24.74
N ILE A 121 9.26 -1.08 25.10
CA ILE A 121 9.80 0.28 24.97
C ILE A 121 10.86 0.53 26.06
N PHE A 122 10.70 -0.04 27.26
CA PHE A 122 11.69 0.09 28.33
C PHE A 122 13.06 -0.47 27.93
N GLY A 123 13.12 -1.63 27.26
CA GLY A 123 14.38 -2.18 26.74
C GLY A 123 15.03 -1.32 25.65
N LEU A 124 14.24 -0.83 24.68
CA LEU A 124 14.71 0.04 23.59
C LEU A 124 15.09 1.46 24.04
N SER A 125 14.59 1.93 25.19
CA SER A 125 14.81 3.31 25.67
C SER A 125 16.25 3.60 26.09
N LYS A 126 17.13 2.58 26.11
CA LYS A 126 18.51 2.70 26.59
C LYS A 126 19.48 2.72 25.43
N VAL A 127 20.24 3.81 25.35
CA VAL A 127 21.23 4.08 24.28
C VAL A 127 22.27 2.96 24.15
N GLY A 128 22.64 2.29 25.25
CA GLY A 128 23.58 1.17 25.23
C GLY A 128 23.05 -0.05 24.47
N THR A 129 21.79 -0.44 24.71
CA THR A 129 21.12 -1.53 24.01
C THR A 129 21.03 -1.22 22.52
N LEU A 130 20.59 -0.01 22.14
CA LEU A 130 20.51 0.40 20.73
C LEU A 130 21.86 0.37 20.01
N LYS A 131 22.95 0.84 20.65
CA LYS A 131 24.30 0.79 20.07
C LYS A 131 24.76 -0.65 19.85
N SER A 132 24.58 -1.51 20.84
CA SER A 132 24.96 -2.93 20.74
C SER A 132 24.13 -3.69 19.70
N MET A 133 22.83 -3.41 19.60
CA MET A 133 21.95 -3.95 18.57
C MET A 133 22.35 -3.49 17.18
N ALA A 134 22.60 -2.19 17.00
CA ALA A 134 23.02 -1.64 15.71
C ALA A 134 24.34 -2.25 15.23
N LEU A 135 25.30 -2.46 16.14
CA LEU A 135 26.55 -3.13 15.82
C LEU A 135 26.33 -4.59 15.40
N PHE A 136 25.45 -5.32 16.09
CA PHE A 136 25.11 -6.70 15.71
C PHE A 136 24.41 -6.73 14.34
N VAL A 137 23.40 -5.88 14.11
CA VAL A 137 22.74 -5.79 12.79
C VAL A 137 23.74 -5.46 11.67
N ALA A 138 24.70 -4.58 11.93
CA ALA A 138 25.73 -4.23 10.94
C ALA A 138 26.61 -5.42 10.57
N ILE A 139 27.06 -6.22 11.55
CA ILE A 139 27.90 -7.39 11.34
C ILE A 139 27.09 -8.54 10.70
N ALA A 140 25.97 -8.93 11.31
CA ALA A 140 25.14 -10.02 10.79
C ALA A 140 24.52 -9.67 9.43
N GLY A 141 24.20 -8.40 9.21
CA GLY A 141 23.65 -7.88 7.96
C GLY A 141 24.67 -7.78 6.83
N SER A 142 25.95 -7.55 7.14
CA SER A 142 27.01 -7.58 6.13
C SER A 142 27.36 -9.00 5.70
N GLU A 143 27.27 -9.97 6.61
CA GLU A 143 27.58 -11.37 6.34
C GLU A 143 26.44 -12.12 5.63
N TRP A 144 25.19 -11.91 6.06
CA TRP A 144 24.03 -12.72 5.61
C TRP A 144 22.90 -11.90 4.95
N GLY A 145 23.11 -10.59 4.79
CA GLY A 145 22.14 -9.66 4.22
C GLY A 145 21.35 -8.92 5.29
N TRP A 146 21.08 -7.63 5.02
CA TRP A 146 20.51 -6.70 6.00
C TRP A 146 19.14 -7.14 6.55
N ALA A 147 18.30 -7.78 5.73
CA ALA A 147 16.98 -8.25 6.14
C ALA A 147 17.08 -9.40 7.15
N PHE A 148 17.99 -10.35 6.90
CA PHE A 148 18.25 -11.46 7.81
C PHE A 148 18.88 -10.97 9.12
N GLY A 149 19.91 -10.13 9.03
CA GLY A 149 20.57 -9.57 10.22
C GLY A 149 19.61 -8.79 11.12
N LEU A 150 18.71 -7.99 10.54
CA LEU A 150 17.67 -7.28 11.28
C LEU A 150 16.67 -8.25 11.92
N GLY A 151 16.16 -9.22 11.16
CA GLY A 151 15.21 -10.22 11.67
C GLY A 151 15.78 -11.04 12.82
N LEU A 152 17.04 -11.45 12.72
CA LEU A 152 17.76 -12.18 13.76
C LEU A 152 17.86 -11.37 15.06
N VAL A 153 18.30 -10.10 14.96
CA VAL A 153 18.45 -9.23 16.14
C VAL A 153 17.09 -8.92 16.79
N VAL A 154 16.04 -8.72 15.99
CA VAL A 154 14.67 -8.53 16.51
C VAL A 154 14.15 -9.78 17.21
N SER A 155 14.40 -10.97 16.65
CA SER A 155 14.01 -12.23 17.28
C SER A 155 14.71 -12.43 18.63
N ILE A 156 16.02 -12.16 18.69
CA ILE A 156 16.81 -12.22 19.94
C ILE A 156 16.29 -11.19 20.95
N TYR A 157 15.92 -10.00 20.51
CA TYR A 157 15.34 -8.99 21.39
C TYR A 157 14.04 -9.47 22.05
N ILE A 158 13.12 -10.04 21.26
CA ILE A 158 11.84 -10.52 21.77
C ILE A 158 12.04 -11.72 22.71
N HIS A 159 13.01 -12.59 22.41
CA HIS A 159 13.44 -13.67 23.31
C HIS A 159 13.88 -13.11 24.68
N GLU A 160 14.84 -12.19 24.73
CA GLU A 160 15.32 -11.62 26.00
C GLU A 160 14.22 -10.88 26.75
N MET A 161 13.30 -10.23 26.03
CA MET A 161 12.15 -9.56 26.64
C MET A 161 11.16 -10.54 27.28
N GLY A 162 11.10 -11.79 26.84
CA GLY A 162 10.40 -12.88 27.53
C GLY A 162 10.98 -13.13 28.93
N HIS A 163 12.31 -13.20 29.04
CA HIS A 163 13.00 -13.32 30.34
C HIS A 163 12.71 -12.11 31.24
N VAL A 164 12.83 -10.88 30.71
CA VAL A 164 12.51 -9.64 31.45
C VAL A 164 11.06 -9.64 31.94
N ALA A 165 10.11 -10.03 31.10
CA ALA A 165 8.70 -10.06 31.47
C ALA A 165 8.42 -11.08 32.59
N SER A 166 9.10 -12.23 32.57
CA SER A 166 9.00 -13.23 33.65
C SER A 166 9.65 -12.72 34.94
N LEU A 167 10.83 -12.10 34.87
CA LEU A 167 11.52 -11.51 36.03
C LEU A 167 10.67 -10.45 36.71
N VAL A 168 10.12 -9.50 35.95
CA VAL A 168 9.25 -8.44 36.47
C VAL A 168 7.98 -9.03 37.09
N ARG A 169 7.42 -10.12 36.53
CA ARG A 169 6.24 -10.79 37.09
C ARG A 169 6.53 -11.46 38.44
N HIS A 170 7.75 -11.93 38.65
CA HIS A 170 8.20 -12.51 39.93
C HIS A 170 8.78 -11.45 40.88
N GLY A 171 8.69 -10.16 40.54
CA GLY A 171 9.18 -9.07 41.39
C GLY A 171 10.69 -8.87 41.36
N ILE A 172 11.41 -9.55 40.47
CA ILE A 172 12.87 -9.39 40.31
C ILE A 172 13.14 -8.21 39.38
N PRO A 173 13.92 -7.20 39.81
CA PRO A 173 14.27 -6.07 38.97
C PRO A 173 15.21 -6.53 37.84
N ALA A 174 14.75 -6.38 36.60
CA ALA A 174 15.49 -6.73 35.40
C ALA A 174 16.15 -5.50 34.75
N GLU A 175 17.36 -5.67 34.21
CA GLU A 175 18.00 -4.67 33.37
C GLU A 175 17.62 -4.84 31.90
N PRO A 176 17.77 -3.79 31.07
CA PRO A 176 17.66 -3.91 29.62
C PRO A 176 18.64 -4.96 29.07
N PRO A 177 18.26 -5.68 27.99
CA PRO A 177 19.15 -6.64 27.37
C PRO A 177 20.39 -5.97 26.78
N MET A 178 21.53 -6.65 26.87
CA MET A 178 22.79 -6.27 26.24
C MET A 178 23.10 -7.25 25.11
N PHE A 179 23.36 -6.73 23.91
CA PHE A 179 23.68 -7.54 22.76
C PHE A 179 25.19 -7.74 22.63
N VAL A 180 25.60 -8.97 22.33
CA VAL A 180 26.98 -9.33 22.04
C VAL A 180 27.00 -9.88 20.61
N PRO A 181 27.59 -9.14 19.65
CA PRO A 181 27.64 -9.56 18.26
C PRO A 181 28.22 -10.98 18.11
N GLY A 182 27.52 -11.81 17.33
CA GLY A 182 27.92 -13.20 17.06
C GLY A 182 27.57 -14.22 18.16
N LEU A 183 27.20 -13.78 19.36
CA LEU A 183 26.83 -14.69 20.47
C LEU A 183 25.35 -14.65 20.81
N GLY A 184 24.74 -13.46 20.87
CA GLY A 184 23.34 -13.31 21.26
C GLY A 184 23.09 -12.06 22.08
N ALA A 185 22.14 -12.13 23.00
CA ALA A 185 21.93 -11.10 24.01
C ALA A 185 21.74 -11.76 25.38
N PHE A 186 21.89 -10.99 26.44
CA PHE A 186 21.59 -11.45 27.79
C PHE A 186 21.04 -10.31 28.64
N VAL A 187 20.30 -10.68 29.68
CA VAL A 187 19.79 -9.77 30.70
C VAL A 187 20.54 -9.99 32.00
N ARG A 188 20.96 -8.91 32.65
CA ARG A 188 21.62 -8.99 33.95
C ARG A 188 20.59 -9.21 35.06
N LEU A 189 20.75 -10.32 35.78
CA LEU A 189 20.01 -10.63 37.00
C LEU A 189 20.56 -9.79 38.17
N LYS A 190 19.68 -9.09 38.89
CA LYS A 190 20.04 -8.38 40.13
C LYS A 190 19.84 -9.22 41.39
N GLN A 191 18.95 -10.19 41.33
CA GLN A 191 18.59 -11.08 42.42
C GLN A 191 18.41 -12.49 41.87
N SER A 192 18.72 -13.50 42.68
CA SER A 192 18.52 -14.90 42.30
C SER A 192 17.04 -15.30 42.46
N PRO A 193 16.52 -16.19 41.59
CA PRO A 193 15.17 -16.74 41.75
C PRO A 193 14.98 -17.40 43.12
N ALA A 194 13.78 -17.31 43.70
CA ALA A 194 13.52 -17.82 45.05
C ALA A 194 13.44 -19.35 45.09
N ASN A 195 13.11 -20.01 43.98
CA ASN A 195 13.00 -21.47 43.89
C ASN A 195 13.19 -21.99 42.45
N LYS A 196 13.32 -23.32 42.31
CA LYS A 196 13.55 -23.98 41.01
C LYS A 196 12.40 -23.81 40.01
N THR A 197 11.16 -23.70 40.49
CA THR A 197 10.00 -23.50 39.61
C THR A 197 9.98 -22.12 38.99
N GLU A 198 10.37 -21.11 39.76
CA GLU A 198 10.55 -19.74 39.29
C GLU A 198 11.69 -19.64 38.29
N ASP A 199 12.84 -20.26 38.58
CA ASP A 199 13.99 -20.30 37.68
C ASP A 199 13.64 -20.99 36.34
N ALA A 200 12.93 -22.12 36.39
CA ALA A 200 12.43 -22.80 35.19
C ALA A 200 11.42 -21.94 34.41
N ALA A 201 10.52 -21.22 35.10
CA ALA A 201 9.57 -20.33 34.46
C ALA A 201 10.25 -19.11 33.81
N ILE A 202 11.29 -18.56 34.42
CA ILE A 202 12.12 -17.50 33.84
C ILE A 202 12.87 -18.05 32.62
N GLY A 203 13.53 -19.19 32.74
CA GLY A 203 14.30 -19.83 31.68
C GLY A 203 13.45 -20.22 30.45
N LEU A 204 12.20 -20.64 30.64
CA LEU A 204 11.30 -20.98 29.53
C LEU A 204 10.66 -19.76 28.87
N ALA A 205 10.55 -18.64 29.56
CA ALA A 205 9.86 -17.46 29.04
C ALA A 205 10.51 -16.90 27.77
N GLY A 206 11.84 -16.88 27.69
CA GLY A 206 12.57 -16.40 26.51
C GLY A 206 12.29 -17.23 25.25
N PRO A 207 12.52 -18.56 25.27
CA PRO A 207 12.21 -19.44 24.14
C PRO A 207 10.75 -19.37 23.67
N VAL A 208 9.78 -19.31 24.60
CA VAL A 208 8.35 -19.22 24.24
C VAL A 208 8.06 -17.92 23.50
N TRP A 209 8.61 -16.79 23.95
CA TRP A 209 8.43 -15.50 23.29
C TRP A 209 9.16 -15.43 21.95
N GLY A 210 10.37 -15.98 21.87
CA GLY A 210 11.13 -16.07 20.62
C GLY A 210 10.40 -16.91 19.56
N LEU A 211 9.84 -18.06 19.93
CA LEU A 211 9.02 -18.88 19.03
C LEU A 211 7.75 -18.16 18.59
N ALA A 212 7.06 -17.48 19.51
CA ALA A 212 5.88 -16.70 19.17
C ALA A 212 6.18 -15.53 18.20
N ALA A 213 7.41 -14.99 18.23
CA ALA A 213 7.84 -13.94 17.31
C ALA A 213 8.21 -14.44 15.91
N ALA A 214 8.43 -15.74 15.75
CA ALA A 214 8.84 -16.36 14.49
C ALA A 214 7.66 -16.75 13.57
N VAL A 215 6.42 -16.62 14.05
CA VAL A 215 5.17 -17.01 13.36
C VAL A 215 4.35 -15.78 13.02
#